data_AF-A0A7C8KYB2-F1
#
_entry.id   AF-A0A7C8KYB2-F1
#
_cell.length_a   1.000
_cell.length_b   1.000
_cell.length_c   1.000
_cell.angle_alpha   90.00
_cell.angle_beta   90.00
_cell.angle_gamma   90.00
#
_symmetry.space_group_name_H-M   'P 1'
#
loop_
_entity.id
_entity.type
_entity.pdbx_description
1 polymer ?
#
loop_
_entity_poly.entity_id
_entity_poly.type
_entity_poly.pdbx_seq_one_letter_code
_entity_poly.pdbx_strand_id
1 'polypeptide(L)'
;MAYFENFDLTDFWDDDEYAKENYISAPPDDEMIKQIETQLGYKLPSSYIWLMKQHNGGVPHKTCYPTSVPTTWAEDHIAITGIYGIGFEKSYSLGGDTGSEFWLEEWEYPNIGVAIADTPTAGHNMIFLDYRECGPEGEPCVVQIDQENDYEITWVAKDFESFIRGLVHEDEFE
;
A
#
# COMPACT_ATOMS: atom_id res chain seq x y z
N MET A 1 -12.28 -8.19 -16.64
CA MET A 1 -12.40 -6.78 -16.25
C MET A 1 -11.08 -6.12 -16.57
N ALA A 2 -11.08 -4.91 -17.12
CA ALA A 2 -9.84 -4.12 -17.14
C ALA A 2 -9.85 -3.23 -15.90
N TYR A 3 -8.74 -3.26 -15.17
CA TYR A 3 -8.47 -2.35 -14.05
C TYR A 3 -7.86 -1.08 -14.61
N PHE A 4 -8.06 0.05 -13.92
CA PHE A 4 -7.50 1.34 -14.33
C PHE A 4 -7.98 1.81 -15.72
N GLU A 5 -9.18 1.39 -16.15
CA GLU A 5 -9.78 1.91 -17.39
C GLU A 5 -9.88 3.43 -17.34
N ASN A 6 -9.44 4.08 -18.42
CA ASN A 6 -9.40 5.54 -18.56
C ASN A 6 -8.59 6.24 -17.45
N PHE A 7 -7.62 5.56 -16.84
CA PHE A 7 -6.63 6.15 -15.94
C PHE A 7 -5.26 6.14 -16.63
N ASP A 8 -4.58 7.28 -16.64
CA ASP A 8 -3.25 7.38 -17.24
C ASP A 8 -2.18 7.05 -16.19
N LEU A 9 -1.45 5.96 -16.42
CA LEU A 9 -0.35 5.49 -15.59
C LEU A 9 1.03 5.78 -16.20
N THR A 10 1.09 6.48 -17.34
CA THR A 10 2.34 6.67 -18.11
C THR A 10 3.42 7.40 -17.31
N ASP A 11 3.01 8.33 -16.44
CA ASP A 11 3.88 9.17 -15.61
C ASP A 11 3.51 9.04 -14.13
N PHE A 12 3.17 7.81 -13.72
CA PHE A 12 2.72 7.56 -12.35
C PHE A 12 3.87 7.41 -11.36
N TRP A 13 4.99 6.78 -11.78
CA TRP A 13 6.11 6.40 -10.92
C TRP A 13 7.31 7.35 -11.03
N ASP A 14 7.87 7.74 -9.88
CA ASP A 14 9.14 8.43 -9.73
C ASP A 14 10.27 7.42 -9.46
N ASP A 15 10.73 6.75 -10.52
CA ASP A 15 11.76 5.69 -10.44
C ASP A 15 13.17 6.25 -10.27
N ASP A 16 13.40 7.01 -9.21
CA ASP A 16 14.74 7.43 -8.82
C ASP A 16 15.61 6.22 -8.39
N GLU A 17 16.88 6.47 -8.10
CA GLU A 17 17.79 5.38 -7.73
C GLU A 17 17.41 4.72 -6.40
N TYR A 18 16.80 5.47 -5.47
CA TYR A 18 16.35 4.93 -4.19
C TYR A 18 15.15 4.00 -4.37
N ALA A 19 14.16 4.38 -5.18
CA ALA A 19 13.01 3.55 -5.52
C ALA A 19 13.46 2.23 -6.19
N LYS A 20 14.37 2.30 -7.17
CA LYS A 20 14.93 1.12 -7.85
C LYS A 20 15.66 0.17 -6.91
N GLU A 21 16.41 0.74 -5.96
CA GLU A 21 17.18 -0.06 -5.01
C GLU A 21 16.24 -0.76 -4.00
N ASN A 22 15.22 -0.07 -3.50
CA ASN A 22 14.50 -0.50 -2.30
C ASN A 22 13.05 -0.98 -2.52
N TYR A 23 12.39 -0.60 -3.62
CA TYR A 23 10.98 -0.94 -3.88
C TYR A 23 10.81 -1.82 -5.12
N ILE A 24 11.44 -1.43 -6.24
CA ILE A 24 11.07 -1.93 -7.56
C ILE A 24 11.65 -3.33 -7.79
N SER A 25 10.75 -4.30 -7.92
CA SER A 25 11.08 -5.69 -8.24
C SER A 25 10.78 -6.03 -9.70
N ALA A 26 11.23 -7.19 -10.17
CA ALA A 26 10.71 -7.75 -11.43
C ALA A 26 9.19 -8.02 -11.29
N PRO A 27 8.41 -7.95 -12.38
CA PRO A 27 6.99 -8.28 -12.35
C PRO A 27 6.74 -9.68 -11.74
N PRO A 28 5.78 -9.82 -10.81
CA PRO A 28 5.56 -11.07 -10.12
C PRO A 28 4.83 -12.05 -11.05
N ASP A 29 5.26 -13.31 -11.02
CA ASP A 29 4.53 -14.40 -11.66
C ASP A 29 3.45 -14.97 -10.72
N ASP A 30 2.64 -15.90 -11.26
CA ASP A 30 1.52 -16.47 -10.51
C ASP A 30 1.99 -17.36 -9.35
N GLU A 31 3.23 -17.89 -9.38
CA GLU A 31 3.79 -18.66 -8.28
C GLU A 31 4.18 -17.74 -7.12
N MET A 32 4.87 -16.64 -7.41
CA MET A 32 5.23 -15.60 -6.43
C MET A 32 3.99 -15.02 -5.75
N ILE A 33 2.96 -14.68 -6.52
CA ILE A 33 1.69 -14.17 -5.98
C ILE A 33 1.08 -15.18 -5.00
N LYS A 34 0.98 -16.45 -5.42
CA LYS A 34 0.42 -17.50 -4.57
C LYS A 34 1.22 -17.73 -3.29
N GLN A 35 2.56 -17.64 -3.36
CA GLN A 35 3.43 -17.77 -2.19
C GLN A 35 3.16 -16.64 -1.18
N ILE A 36 3.11 -15.39 -1.64
CA ILE A 36 2.79 -14.24 -0.79
C ILE A 36 1.39 -14.36 -0.19
N GLU A 37 0.37 -14.69 -0.99
CA GLU A 37 -0.99 -14.89 -0.49
C GLU A 37 -1.07 -16.00 0.56
N THR A 38 -0.34 -17.10 0.35
CA THR A 38 -0.28 -18.23 1.29
C THR A 38 0.39 -17.83 2.60
N GLN A 39 1.49 -17.07 2.53
CA GLN A 39 2.23 -16.61 3.71
C GLN A 39 1.40 -15.63 4.54
N LEU A 40 0.83 -14.61 3.88
CA LEU A 40 0.05 -13.59 4.57
C LEU A 40 -1.34 -14.08 4.99
N GLY A 41 -1.86 -15.14 4.36
CA GLY A 41 -3.19 -15.68 4.62
C GLY A 41 -4.33 -14.86 4.02
N TYR A 42 -4.01 -13.97 3.07
CA TYR A 42 -4.95 -13.08 2.40
C TYR A 42 -4.78 -13.16 0.89
N LYS A 43 -5.91 -13.19 0.18
CA LYS A 43 -5.93 -13.03 -1.27
C LYS A 43 -5.72 -11.57 -1.64
N LEU A 44 -4.75 -11.28 -2.48
CA LEU A 44 -4.45 -9.89 -2.85
C LEU A 44 -5.55 -9.31 -3.76
N PRO A 45 -5.84 -8.00 -3.67
CA PRO A 45 -6.81 -7.35 -4.54
C PRO A 45 -6.41 -7.53 -6.00
N SER A 46 -7.39 -7.81 -6.84
CA SER A 46 -7.13 -8.08 -8.26
C SER A 46 -6.51 -6.87 -8.98
N SER A 47 -6.90 -5.65 -8.58
CA SER A 47 -6.33 -4.40 -9.09
C SER A 47 -4.89 -4.16 -8.63
N TYR A 48 -4.54 -4.61 -7.40
CA TYR A 48 -3.18 -4.56 -6.88
C TYR A 48 -2.26 -5.47 -7.69
N ILE A 49 -2.63 -6.75 -7.87
CA ILE A 49 -1.89 -7.69 -8.72
C ILE A 49 -1.74 -7.13 -10.15
N TRP A 50 -2.80 -6.55 -10.70
CA TRP A 50 -2.74 -5.99 -12.05
C TRP A 50 -1.68 -4.88 -12.16
N LEU A 51 -1.65 -3.94 -11.20
CA LEU A 51 -0.68 -2.84 -11.19
C LEU A 51 0.74 -3.38 -11.01
N MET A 52 0.93 -4.31 -10.07
CA MET A 52 2.24 -4.91 -9.77
C MET A 52 2.81 -5.73 -10.94
N LYS A 53 1.95 -6.27 -11.81
CA LYS A 53 2.39 -6.90 -13.07
C LYS A 53 2.86 -5.89 -14.13
N GLN A 54 2.47 -4.62 -14.05
CA GLN A 54 2.99 -3.56 -14.92
C GLN A 54 4.27 -2.95 -14.35
N HIS A 55 4.29 -2.72 -13.03
CA HIS A 55 5.39 -2.12 -12.30
C HIS A 55 5.31 -2.56 -10.82
N ASN A 56 6.29 -3.35 -10.35
CA ASN A 56 6.17 -4.12 -9.12
C ASN A 56 6.76 -3.41 -7.90
N GLY A 57 6.00 -2.45 -7.39
CA GLY A 57 6.38 -1.57 -6.29
C GLY A 57 7.17 -0.37 -6.80
N GLY A 58 7.16 0.73 -6.05
CA GLY A 58 7.83 1.97 -6.44
C GLY A 58 7.31 3.18 -5.67
N VAL A 59 7.82 4.36 -6.01
CA VAL A 59 7.37 5.63 -5.45
C VAL A 59 6.51 6.33 -6.49
N PRO A 60 5.25 6.72 -6.20
CA PRO A 60 4.47 7.50 -7.16
C PRO A 60 4.85 8.99 -7.12
N HIS A 61 4.68 9.72 -8.22
CA HIS A 61 4.78 11.19 -8.22
C HIS A 61 3.69 11.87 -7.38
N LYS A 62 2.56 11.18 -7.18
CA LYS A 62 1.42 11.64 -6.37
C LYS A 62 1.35 10.78 -5.13
N THR A 63 1.67 11.38 -3.99
CA THR A 63 1.90 10.68 -2.71
C THR A 63 0.86 11.00 -1.65
N CYS A 64 -0.02 11.97 -1.88
CA CYS A 64 -1.01 12.39 -0.90
C CYS A 64 -2.41 11.86 -1.27
N TYR A 65 -3.22 11.54 -0.27
CA TYR A 65 -4.62 11.19 -0.45
C TYR A 65 -5.52 12.06 0.44
N PRO A 66 -6.47 12.84 -0.12
CA PRO A 66 -7.35 13.69 0.68
C PRO A 66 -8.27 12.87 1.58
N THR A 67 -8.41 13.28 2.85
CA THR A 67 -9.37 12.71 3.80
C THR A 67 -10.11 13.81 4.56
N SER A 68 -11.35 13.55 4.94
CA SER A 68 -12.10 14.46 5.82
C SER A 68 -11.90 14.18 7.31
N VAL A 69 -11.14 13.14 7.64
CA VAL A 69 -10.84 12.71 9.00
C VAL A 69 -9.39 13.11 9.31
N PRO A 70 -9.16 14.02 10.27
CA PRO A 70 -7.81 14.37 10.70
C PRO A 70 -7.05 13.15 11.20
N THR A 71 -5.78 13.07 10.85
CA THR A 71 -4.82 12.16 11.48
C THR A 71 -3.98 12.92 12.51
N THR A 72 -3.12 12.23 13.25
CA THR A 72 -2.12 12.91 14.10
C THR A 72 -1.09 13.69 13.30
N TRP A 73 -0.93 13.37 12.01
CA TRP A 73 0.06 13.99 11.13
C TRP A 73 -0.49 15.19 10.33
N ALA A 74 -1.71 15.09 9.80
CA ALA A 74 -2.34 16.17 9.02
C ALA A 74 -3.87 16.23 9.20
N GLU A 75 -4.45 17.42 8.99
CA GLU A 75 -5.88 17.67 9.23
C GLU A 75 -6.80 17.14 8.11
N ASP A 76 -6.30 17.05 6.87
CA ASP A 76 -7.12 16.87 5.67
C ASP A 76 -6.55 15.88 4.65
N HIS A 77 -5.45 15.20 4.97
CA HIS A 77 -4.86 14.19 4.09
C HIS A 77 -4.00 13.16 4.84
N ILE A 78 -3.68 12.08 4.13
CA ILE A 78 -2.57 11.19 4.46
C ILE A 78 -1.51 11.26 3.37
N ALA A 79 -0.31 10.77 3.65
CA ALA A 79 0.75 10.63 2.68
C ALA A 79 1.36 9.22 2.69
N ILE A 80 1.83 8.77 1.54
CA ILE A 80 2.66 7.57 1.37
C ILE A 80 4.04 7.96 0.87
N THR A 81 5.06 7.15 1.15
CA THR A 81 6.39 7.33 0.56
C THR A 81 6.56 6.40 -0.64
N GLY A 82 6.10 5.15 -0.55
CA GLY A 82 6.11 4.22 -1.66
C GLY A 82 5.08 3.11 -1.51
N ILE A 83 4.83 2.42 -2.61
CA ILE A 83 3.92 1.29 -2.70
C ILE A 83 4.76 0.02 -2.75
N TYR A 84 4.44 -0.93 -1.88
CA TYR A 84 5.17 -2.18 -1.80
C TYR A 84 4.92 -3.03 -3.06
N GLY A 85 5.95 -3.72 -3.51
CA GLY A 85 5.83 -4.75 -4.55
C GLY A 85 5.45 -6.11 -3.98
N ILE A 86 4.99 -7.02 -4.84
CA ILE A 86 4.81 -8.44 -4.53
C ILE A 86 6.15 -9.16 -4.69
N GLY A 87 6.73 -9.62 -3.60
CA GLY A 87 7.99 -10.34 -3.61
C GLY A 87 8.66 -10.40 -2.24
N PHE A 88 9.91 -10.87 -2.26
CA PHE A 88 10.76 -11.10 -1.07
C PHE A 88 12.13 -10.40 -1.15
N GLU A 89 12.52 -9.93 -2.34
CA GLU A 89 13.89 -9.46 -2.60
C GLU A 89 14.14 -8.06 -2.02
N LYS A 90 13.15 -7.19 -2.16
CA LYS A 90 13.25 -5.77 -1.80
C LYS A 90 12.78 -5.56 -0.37
N SER A 91 13.43 -4.67 0.36
CA SER A 91 13.03 -4.35 1.74
C SER A 91 11.59 -3.86 1.82
N TYR A 92 11.18 -3.00 0.89
CA TYR A 92 9.82 -2.49 0.76
C TYR A 92 9.01 -3.32 -0.23
N SER A 93 8.92 -4.62 0.06
CA SER A 93 8.02 -5.56 -0.62
C SER A 93 7.19 -6.33 0.42
N LEU A 94 6.08 -6.92 -0.01
CA LEU A 94 5.14 -7.57 0.90
C LEU A 94 5.78 -8.64 1.81
N GLY A 95 6.75 -9.39 1.28
CA GLY A 95 7.54 -10.38 2.00
C GLY A 95 8.98 -9.95 2.30
N GLY A 96 9.30 -8.66 2.16
CA GLY A 96 10.61 -8.09 2.50
C GLY A 96 10.84 -8.03 4.01
N ASP A 97 12.05 -7.62 4.42
CA ASP A 97 12.41 -7.46 5.83
C ASP A 97 11.63 -6.35 6.55
N THR A 98 11.08 -5.38 5.79
CA THR A 98 10.12 -4.38 6.27
C THR A 98 8.72 -4.58 5.67
N GLY A 99 8.40 -5.82 5.28
CA GLY A 99 7.11 -6.23 4.73
C GLY A 99 6.00 -6.37 5.77
N SER A 100 4.86 -6.97 5.39
CA SER A 100 3.68 -7.02 6.26
C SER A 100 3.93 -7.70 7.61
N GLU A 101 4.57 -8.87 7.61
CA GLU A 101 4.83 -9.63 8.85
C GLU A 101 5.69 -8.85 9.84
N PHE A 102 6.67 -8.06 9.39
CA PHE A 102 7.49 -7.21 10.26
C PHE A 102 6.63 -6.22 11.07
N TRP A 103 5.67 -5.55 10.43
CA TRP A 103 4.81 -4.59 11.12
C TRP A 103 3.88 -5.27 12.13
N LEU A 104 3.42 -6.47 11.83
CA LEU A 104 2.57 -7.26 12.73
C LEU A 104 3.35 -7.83 13.92
N GLU A 105 4.53 -8.40 13.67
CA GLU A 105 5.29 -9.15 14.67
C GLU A 105 6.20 -8.26 15.53
N GLU A 106 6.89 -7.30 14.92
CA GLU A 106 7.89 -6.47 15.61
C GLU A 106 7.30 -5.14 16.11
N TRP A 107 6.31 -4.60 15.38
CA TRP A 107 5.65 -3.34 15.71
C TRP A 107 4.21 -3.51 16.21
N GLU A 108 3.75 -4.74 16.41
CA GLU A 108 2.43 -5.07 17.00
C GLU A 108 1.23 -4.41 16.29
N TYR A 109 1.36 -4.08 15.00
CA TYR A 109 0.22 -3.60 14.20
C TYR A 109 -0.90 -4.64 14.20
N PRO A 110 -2.18 -4.20 14.21
CA PRO A 110 -3.29 -5.12 14.32
C PRO A 110 -3.37 -6.03 13.09
N ASN A 111 -3.54 -7.32 13.31
CA ASN A 111 -3.68 -8.32 12.25
C ASN A 111 -5.07 -8.23 11.60
N ILE A 112 -5.24 -7.23 10.73
CA ILE A 112 -6.45 -6.96 9.96
C ILE A 112 -6.28 -7.24 8.46
N GLY A 113 -5.04 -7.48 8.02
CA GLY A 113 -4.72 -7.59 6.61
C GLY A 113 -3.26 -7.33 6.28
N VAL A 114 -3.03 -6.62 5.18
CA VAL A 114 -1.73 -6.53 4.49
C VAL A 114 -1.27 -5.08 4.44
N ALA A 115 -0.06 -4.79 4.93
CA ALA A 115 0.59 -3.50 4.75
C ALA A 115 1.07 -3.35 3.30
N ILE A 116 0.67 -2.27 2.63
CA ILE A 116 0.91 -2.08 1.19
C ILE A 116 1.68 -0.81 0.83
N ALA A 117 1.84 0.12 1.77
CA ALA A 117 2.62 1.33 1.57
C ALA A 117 3.12 1.85 2.92
N ASP A 118 4.35 2.35 2.91
CA ASP A 118 4.92 3.12 4.01
C ASP A 118 4.50 4.58 3.90
N THR A 119 4.72 5.33 4.98
CA THR A 119 4.40 6.76 5.06
C THR A 119 5.65 7.54 5.49
N PRO A 120 5.64 8.88 5.36
CA PRO A 120 6.77 9.71 5.76
C PRO A 120 7.12 9.63 7.25
N THR A 121 6.28 9.01 8.08
CA THR A 121 6.47 8.89 9.52
C THR A 121 7.23 7.62 9.93
N ALA A 122 7.95 6.96 9.01
CA ALA A 122 8.86 5.85 9.30
C ALA A 122 8.25 4.72 10.17
N GLY A 123 7.01 4.33 9.88
CA GLY A 123 6.31 3.25 10.57
C GLY A 123 5.36 3.67 11.70
N HIS A 124 5.29 4.96 12.06
CA HIS A 124 4.26 5.44 13.01
C HIS A 124 2.85 5.47 12.40
N ASN A 125 2.76 5.65 11.08
CA ASN A 125 1.55 5.55 10.31
C ASN A 125 1.82 4.60 9.15
N MET A 126 0.88 3.71 8.85
CA MET A 126 1.02 2.73 7.77
C MET A 126 -0.29 2.56 7.00
N ILE A 127 -0.19 2.21 5.72
CA ILE A 127 -1.36 1.95 4.86
C ILE A 127 -1.57 0.45 4.72
N PHE A 128 -2.79 0.01 5.02
CA PHE A 128 -3.19 -1.38 5.04
C PHE A 128 -4.39 -1.64 4.13
N LEU A 129 -4.41 -2.83 3.55
CA LEU A 129 -5.62 -3.47 3.05
C LEU A 129 -6.34 -4.11 4.25
N ASP A 130 -7.57 -3.69 4.54
CA ASP A 130 -8.35 -4.16 5.68
C ASP A 130 -9.39 -5.21 5.26
N TYR A 131 -9.20 -6.44 5.72
CA TYR A 131 -10.03 -7.60 5.37
C TYR A 131 -11.07 -7.94 6.44
N ARG A 132 -11.20 -7.17 7.53
CA ARG A 132 -12.11 -7.50 8.65
C ARG A 132 -13.55 -7.72 8.20
N GLU A 133 -14.04 -6.91 7.25
CA GLU A 133 -15.41 -6.98 6.75
C GLU A 133 -15.58 -7.98 5.61
N CYS A 134 -14.63 -8.07 4.68
CA CYS A 134 -14.75 -8.91 3.48
C CYS A 134 -14.23 -10.35 3.67
N GLY A 135 -13.48 -10.61 4.74
CA GLY A 135 -12.76 -11.85 4.97
C GLY A 135 -11.55 -12.03 4.05
N PRO A 136 -10.69 -13.04 4.30
CA PRO A 136 -9.38 -13.17 3.67
C PRO A 136 -9.40 -13.43 2.16
N GLU A 137 -10.55 -13.82 1.60
CA GLU A 137 -10.72 -14.08 0.16
C GLU A 137 -11.48 -12.94 -0.56
N GLY A 138 -11.87 -11.90 0.18
CA GLY A 138 -12.65 -10.77 -0.33
C GLY A 138 -11.79 -9.67 -0.96
N GLU A 139 -12.45 -8.63 -1.49
CA GLU A 139 -11.80 -7.41 -1.93
C GLU A 139 -11.84 -6.38 -0.78
N PRO A 140 -10.69 -6.07 -0.14
CA PRO A 140 -10.60 -5.24 1.04
C PRO A 140 -10.69 -3.75 0.72
N CYS A 141 -11.07 -2.95 1.73
CA CYS A 141 -10.89 -1.51 1.69
C CYS A 141 -9.44 -1.13 2.04
N VAL A 142 -9.09 0.14 1.83
CA VAL A 142 -7.79 0.71 2.22
C VAL A 142 -7.99 1.57 3.46
N VAL A 143 -7.12 1.38 4.45
CA VAL A 143 -7.11 2.13 5.70
C VAL A 143 -5.70 2.64 6.00
N GLN A 144 -5.64 3.69 6.80
CA GLN A 144 -4.42 4.13 7.48
C GLN A 144 -4.52 3.73 8.96
N ILE A 145 -3.41 3.30 9.54
CA ILE A 145 -3.34 2.91 10.95
C ILE A 145 -2.29 3.77 11.64
N ASP A 146 -2.69 4.41 12.74
CA ASP A 146 -1.87 5.35 13.52
C ASP A 146 -1.39 4.69 14.82
N GLN A 147 -0.13 4.29 14.84
CA GLN A 147 0.48 3.60 15.96
C GLN A 147 0.58 4.48 17.22
N GLU A 148 0.75 5.79 17.07
CA GLU A 148 0.89 6.71 18.21
C GLU A 148 -0.47 6.99 18.88
N ASN A 149 -1.57 6.71 18.19
CA ASN A 149 -2.94 6.88 18.65
C ASN A 149 -3.65 5.54 18.87
N ASP A 150 -3.01 4.63 19.61
CA ASP A 150 -3.56 3.30 19.99
C ASP A 150 -3.99 2.46 18.77
N TYR A 151 -3.23 2.54 17.67
CA TYR A 151 -3.54 1.89 16.40
C TYR A 151 -4.91 2.30 15.84
N GLU A 152 -5.30 3.57 15.97
CA GLU A 152 -6.54 4.08 15.38
C GLU A 152 -6.57 3.81 13.87
N ILE A 153 -7.67 3.23 13.40
CA ILE A 153 -7.84 2.82 12.01
C ILE A 153 -8.76 3.80 11.31
N THR A 154 -8.20 4.55 10.37
CA THR A 154 -8.92 5.54 9.55
C THR A 154 -9.21 4.95 8.17
N TRP A 155 -10.48 4.97 7.76
CA TRP A 155 -10.87 4.57 6.41
C TRP A 155 -10.35 5.56 5.37
N VAL A 156 -9.75 5.06 4.28
CA VAL A 156 -9.14 5.89 3.22
C VAL A 156 -9.89 5.72 1.90
N ALA A 157 -10.05 4.47 1.44
CA ALA A 157 -10.69 4.18 0.16
C ALA A 157 -11.44 2.85 0.19
N LYS A 158 -12.44 2.71 -0.70
CA LYS A 158 -13.28 1.52 -0.76
C LYS A 158 -12.57 0.27 -1.30
N ASP A 159 -11.51 0.44 -2.08
CA ASP A 159 -10.71 -0.60 -2.72
C ASP A 159 -9.36 -0.01 -3.16
N PHE A 160 -8.40 -0.88 -3.50
CA PHE A 160 -7.06 -0.45 -3.91
C PHE A 160 -7.05 0.42 -5.18
N GLU A 161 -7.92 0.14 -6.15
CA GLU A 161 -7.97 0.94 -7.38
C GLU A 161 -8.41 2.38 -7.08
N SER A 162 -9.40 2.55 -6.21
CA SER A 162 -9.89 3.86 -5.77
C SER A 162 -8.83 4.62 -4.99
N PHE A 163 -8.04 3.93 -4.16
CA PHE A 163 -6.89 4.52 -3.48
C PHE A 163 -5.88 5.10 -4.47
N ILE A 164 -5.40 4.28 -5.42
CA ILE A 164 -4.43 4.72 -6.43
C ILE A 164 -4.97 5.87 -7.30
N ARG A 165 -6.25 5.83 -7.67
CA ARG A 165 -6.89 6.91 -8.45
C ARG A 165 -7.05 8.21 -7.68
N GLY A 166 -7.16 8.15 -6.35
CA GLY A 166 -7.35 9.30 -5.48
C GLY A 166 -6.04 9.96 -5.02
N LEU A 167 -4.88 9.39 -5.38
CA LEU A 167 -3.59 10.02 -5.10
C LEU A 167 -3.46 11.34 -5.88
N VAL A 168 -3.05 12.39 -5.17
CA VAL A 168 -2.79 13.74 -5.69
C VAL A 168 -1.39 14.21 -5.32
N HIS A 169 -0.95 15.29 -5.94
CA HIS A 169 0.36 15.89 -5.64
C HIS A 169 0.30 16.60 -4.28
N GLU A 170 1.42 16.62 -3.56
CA GLU A 170 1.51 17.29 -2.25
C GLU A 170 1.15 18.78 -2.33
N ASP A 171 1.48 19.46 -3.44
CA ASP A 171 1.11 20.84 -3.75
C ASP A 171 -0.40 21.19 -3.61
N GLU A 172 -1.29 20.20 -3.55
CA GLU A 172 -2.71 20.43 -3.26
C GLU A 172 -2.97 20.76 -1.77
N PHE A 173 -1.97 20.57 -0.91
CA PHE A 173 -2.01 20.80 0.53
C PHE A 173 -0.94 21.84 0.92
N GLU A 174 -1.35 22.87 1.66
CA GLU A 174 -0.49 24.02 2.06
C GLU A 174 0.26 23.77 3.38
#